data_AF-A0A2G6WZH4-F1
#
_entry.id   AF-A0A2G6WZH4-F1
#
_cell.length_a   1.000
_cell.length_b   1.000
_cell.length_c   1.000
_cell.angle_alpha   90.00
_cell.angle_beta   90.00
_cell.angle_gamma   90.00
#
_symmetry.space_group_name_H-M   'P 1'
#
loop_
_entity.id
_entity.type
_entity.pdbx_description
1 polymer ?
#
loop_
_entity_poly.entity_id
_entity_poly.type
_entity_poly.pdbx_seq_one_letter_code
_entity_poly.pdbx_strand_id
1 'polypeptide(L)'
;MQVRWTRGAVPLACASFLLALSACGGGGSGGGGGGGFPFGLGGAGPGTNPPATTPGEVTVSGKVMVVGPVSGALVCVDRNLNGTCDEGEPVAAAKTGEDGAYSFGYTPADEAAATELAAAPLLAQVDGDNPSLPAFKKAFALSAPAGHRAQVNPLTTLLQAGIASGLTPERAEALVLLQLGLPEVAQLYDYQGVAVTDGGRFEDNAFSAALIVADALDQGVKLRLLDPATVAPSASDQLARLDFTKFDQYIARTYPTDGVPDAATGKVKLTDRREGQTAGAPATHDTLYGAYLQLGPNGWVRCDENSGFTSTLGTPSRSEYCGGTSVSLGHSVSTDIAGRKMAEVVAEMQAADGNSIFGVAPAVAFGNQDPTFPAGSMLRYRRGLELTQPYSINLPGDKTNFATLEALIAAYPAASVGLPAGSGTNSLGLMDDQQAQNLRFAFTSASTVQYYGCTFHPATNTFDTCAAAGTGTVEIRTVGGARVMVFDGGRPPSTVRTLRSFGEYGGAVYVARGVKPDTRYNVGTSRRLNGVAWEAMKPRLGITAGGAP
;
A
#
# COMPACT_ATOMS: atom_id res chain seq x y z
N MET A 1 17.39 4.89 4.01
CA MET A 1 16.61 5.83 4.86
C MET A 1 15.58 5.00 5.62
N GLN A 2 15.76 4.79 6.94
CA GLN A 2 14.77 4.05 7.74
C GLN A 2 13.59 4.97 8.01
N VAL A 3 12.51 4.80 7.27
CA VAL A 3 11.26 5.52 7.55
C VAL A 3 10.53 4.74 8.65
N ARG A 4 10.64 5.23 9.89
CA ARG A 4 9.89 4.71 11.04
C ARG A 4 8.57 5.46 11.12
N TRP A 5 7.50 4.78 10.72
CA TRP A 5 6.12 5.25 10.83
C TRP A 5 5.51 4.70 12.13
N THR A 6 6.01 5.11 13.29
CA THR A 6 5.45 4.65 14.57
C THR A 6 4.52 5.71 15.14
N ARG A 7 3.29 5.32 15.49
CA ARG A 7 2.43 6.11 16.40
C ARG A 7 3.22 6.36 17.69
N GLY A 8 3.42 7.61 18.06
CA GLY A 8 3.87 7.94 19.41
C GLY A 8 2.82 7.41 20.39
N ALA A 9 3.25 6.61 21.37
CA ALA A 9 2.37 6.12 22.41
C ALA A 9 1.83 7.33 23.20
N VAL A 10 0.56 7.67 23.02
CA VAL A 10 -0.14 8.62 23.88
C VAL A 10 -0.41 7.89 25.21
N PRO A 11 0.05 8.41 26.37
CA PRO A 11 -0.21 7.77 27.64
C PRO A 11 -1.71 7.83 27.94
N LEU A 12 -2.35 6.67 28.02
CA LEU A 12 -3.72 6.51 28.49
C LEU A 12 -3.77 6.92 29.98
N ALA A 13 -4.11 8.16 30.26
CA ALA A 13 -4.46 8.58 31.62
C ALA A 13 -5.83 7.99 31.97
N CYS A 14 -5.84 7.06 32.91
CA CYS A 14 -7.03 6.45 33.49
C CYS A 14 -7.94 7.53 34.10
N ALA A 15 -9.14 7.69 33.55
CA ALA A 15 -10.25 8.38 34.22
C ALA A 15 -11.33 7.35 34.53
N SER A 16 -11.26 6.79 35.73
CA SER A 16 -12.33 6.04 36.37
C SER A 16 -13.52 6.96 36.65
N PHE A 17 -14.69 6.63 36.11
CA PHE A 17 -15.97 7.15 36.61
C PHE A 17 -16.98 6.00 36.72
N LEU A 18 -17.38 5.71 37.95
CA LEU A 18 -18.39 4.73 38.35
C LEU A 18 -19.78 5.39 38.37
N LEU A 19 -20.74 4.65 37.81
CA LEU A 19 -22.16 4.48 38.19
C LEU A 19 -23.06 5.71 38.47
N ALA A 20 -24.17 5.78 37.73
CA ALA A 20 -25.50 5.56 38.33
C ALA A 20 -26.56 5.28 37.25
N LEU A 21 -27.14 4.07 37.30
CA LEU A 21 -28.40 3.71 36.66
C LEU A 21 -29.53 4.16 37.60
N SER A 22 -30.49 4.94 37.10
CA SER A 22 -31.80 5.10 37.73
C SER A 22 -32.89 5.00 36.67
N ALA A 23 -33.72 3.97 36.82
CA ALA A 23 -34.95 3.77 36.08
C ALA A 23 -36.13 4.53 36.73
N CYS A 24 -37.28 4.47 36.06
CA CYS A 24 -38.62 4.95 36.44
C CYS A 24 -38.90 6.41 36.04
N GLY A 25 -40.00 6.75 35.36
CA GLY A 25 -41.17 5.98 34.96
C GLY A 25 -42.28 6.91 34.45
N GLY A 26 -43.28 6.35 33.75
CA GLY A 26 -44.61 6.92 33.42
C GLY A 26 -44.66 8.20 32.56
N GLY A 27 -45.48 8.32 31.52
CA GLY A 27 -46.86 7.87 31.39
C GLY A 27 -47.72 9.12 31.16
N GLY A 28 -48.56 9.15 30.12
CA GLY A 28 -49.41 10.33 29.87
C GLY A 28 -50.04 10.38 28.49
N SER A 29 -51.19 9.72 28.38
CA SER A 29 -52.17 9.72 27.30
C SER A 29 -52.82 11.07 26.98
N GLY A 30 -53.34 11.20 25.76
CA GLY A 30 -54.39 12.15 25.36
C GLY A 30 -54.25 12.49 23.88
N GLY A 31 -55.02 11.89 22.95
CA GLY A 31 -56.42 12.25 22.66
C GLY A 31 -56.42 13.57 21.86
N GLY A 32 -56.89 13.71 20.63
CA GLY A 32 -57.82 12.95 19.81
C GLY A 32 -58.57 13.98 18.94
N GLY A 33 -58.83 13.68 17.66
CA GLY A 33 -59.77 14.39 16.78
C GLY A 33 -59.34 15.79 16.33
N GLY A 34 -59.60 16.24 15.11
CA GLY A 34 -60.50 15.77 14.07
C GLY A 34 -61.07 17.00 13.37
N GLY A 35 -60.92 17.05 12.04
CA GLY A 35 -61.83 17.68 11.06
C GLY A 35 -62.12 19.19 11.13
N GLY A 36 -61.96 19.86 9.99
CA GLY A 36 -62.75 21.07 9.68
C GLY A 36 -62.04 22.11 8.83
N PHE A 37 -62.18 22.00 7.51
CA PHE A 37 -62.16 23.15 6.58
C PHE A 37 -63.60 23.72 6.47
N PRO A 38 -63.86 24.87 5.81
CA PRO A 38 -63.08 26.12 5.66
C PRO A 38 -63.96 27.38 5.91
N PHE A 39 -63.43 28.55 5.54
CA PHE A 39 -64.05 29.88 5.35
C PHE A 39 -63.85 30.92 6.47
N GLY A 40 -62.96 31.86 6.16
CA GLY A 40 -62.84 33.17 6.80
C GLY A 40 -62.06 34.11 5.87
N LEU A 41 -62.78 34.87 5.05
CA LEU A 41 -62.27 36.00 4.27
C LEU A 41 -61.83 37.13 5.21
N GLY A 42 -60.63 37.69 5.01
CA GLY A 42 -60.24 38.92 5.68
C GLY A 42 -58.83 39.40 5.37
N GLY A 43 -58.73 40.46 4.57
CA GLY A 43 -57.72 41.51 4.75
C GLY A 43 -56.34 41.31 4.10
N ALA A 44 -56.22 41.75 2.85
CA ALA A 44 -54.93 42.15 2.29
C ALA A 44 -54.46 43.46 2.98
N GLY A 45 -53.35 43.39 3.70
CA GLY A 45 -52.55 44.55 4.10
C GLY A 45 -51.14 44.42 3.50
N PRO A 46 -50.53 45.50 2.97
CA PRO A 46 -49.16 45.45 2.50
C PRO A 46 -48.23 45.54 3.72
N GLY A 47 -47.95 44.38 4.33
CA GLY A 47 -47.08 44.28 5.49
C GLY A 47 -45.78 43.60 5.10
N THR A 48 -44.76 44.44 4.83
CA THR A 48 -43.31 44.20 4.96
C THR A 48 -42.81 42.75 4.80
N ASN A 49 -41.98 42.53 3.77
CA ASN A 49 -41.05 41.39 3.73
C ASN A 49 -40.45 41.17 5.13
N PRO A 50 -40.39 39.94 5.66
CA PRO A 50 -39.66 39.65 6.88
C PRO A 50 -38.25 40.24 6.73
N PRO A 51 -37.66 40.85 7.78
CA PRO A 51 -36.27 41.24 7.71
C PRO A 51 -35.47 39.99 7.35
N ALA A 52 -34.63 40.08 6.31
CA ALA A 52 -33.69 39.03 6.00
C ALA A 52 -32.92 38.71 7.29
N THR A 53 -33.15 37.52 7.84
CA THR A 53 -32.47 37.06 9.04
C THR A 53 -31.00 37.00 8.71
N THR A 54 -30.19 37.87 9.33
CA THR A 54 -28.74 37.77 9.22
C THR A 54 -28.33 36.40 9.75
N PRO A 55 -27.62 35.58 8.96
CA PRO A 55 -27.21 34.25 9.41
C PRO A 55 -26.42 34.32 10.71
N GLY A 56 -26.70 33.41 11.64
CA GLY A 56 -25.95 33.29 12.89
C GLY A 56 -24.50 32.82 12.65
N GLU A 57 -23.64 33.03 13.64
CA GLU A 57 -22.27 32.54 13.60
C GLU A 57 -22.22 31.01 13.50
N VAL A 58 -21.47 30.50 12.53
CA VAL A 58 -21.21 29.07 12.31
C VAL A 58 -19.85 28.73 12.88
N THR A 59 -19.80 27.75 13.79
CA THR A 59 -18.53 27.22 14.30
C THR A 59 -18.09 26.02 13.48
N VAL A 60 -16.84 26.04 13.03
CA VAL A 60 -16.19 24.92 12.35
C VAL A 60 -15.06 24.41 13.23
N SER A 61 -15.10 23.13 13.58
CA SER A 61 -14.09 22.50 14.44
C SER A 61 -13.85 21.05 14.04
N GLY A 62 -12.69 20.52 14.40
CA GLY A 62 -12.28 19.16 14.07
C GLY A 62 -10.80 18.93 14.35
N LYS A 63 -10.23 17.89 13.73
CA LYS A 63 -8.81 17.55 13.84
C LYS A 63 -8.17 17.30 12.49
N VAL A 64 -6.89 17.61 12.36
CA VAL A 64 -6.05 17.21 11.21
C VAL A 64 -5.25 15.96 11.58
N MET A 65 -5.38 14.88 10.81
CA MET A 65 -4.80 13.57 11.12
C MET A 65 -4.06 12.97 9.91
N VAL A 66 -2.86 12.41 10.13
CA VAL A 66 -2.10 11.64 9.11
C VAL A 66 -1.53 10.34 9.70
N VAL A 67 -0.38 10.36 10.36
CA VAL A 67 0.10 9.20 11.15
C VAL A 67 -0.51 9.23 12.55
N GLY A 68 -0.71 10.45 13.04
CA GLY A 68 -1.45 10.84 14.24
C GLY A 68 -1.89 12.30 14.06
N PRO A 69 -2.15 13.02 15.16
CA PRO A 69 -2.50 14.44 15.08
C PRO A 69 -1.40 15.29 14.45
N VAL A 70 -1.80 16.26 13.62
CA VAL A 70 -0.88 17.17 12.94
C VAL A 70 -0.95 18.55 13.57
N SER A 71 0.13 18.95 14.23
CA SER A 71 0.30 20.31 14.76
C SER A 71 0.82 21.27 13.69
N GLY A 72 0.49 22.55 13.79
CA GLY A 72 1.05 23.58 12.91
C GLY A 72 0.44 23.64 11.51
N ALA A 73 -0.69 22.97 11.26
CA ALA A 73 -1.41 23.05 9.99
C ALA A 73 -2.32 24.29 9.95
N LEU A 74 -2.38 24.98 8.82
CA LEU A 74 -3.33 26.08 8.59
C LEU A 74 -4.62 25.51 8.02
N VAL A 75 -5.77 25.83 8.63
CA VAL A 75 -7.08 25.29 8.23
C VAL A 75 -7.96 26.41 7.70
N CYS A 76 -8.57 26.22 6.53
CA CYS A 76 -9.44 27.20 5.89
C CYS A 76 -10.60 26.51 5.15
N VAL A 77 -11.65 27.27 4.85
CA VAL A 77 -12.73 26.86 3.95
C VAL A 77 -12.35 27.24 2.52
N ASP A 78 -12.25 26.24 1.64
CA ASP A 78 -11.92 26.45 0.21
C ASP A 78 -13.21 26.70 -0.57
N ARG A 79 -13.60 27.96 -0.63
CA ARG A 79 -14.86 28.41 -1.23
C ARG A 79 -14.79 28.38 -2.75
N ASN A 80 -13.62 28.71 -3.30
CA ASN A 80 -13.44 28.81 -4.76
C ASN A 80 -12.96 27.49 -5.40
N LEU A 81 -12.73 26.44 -4.60
CA LEU A 81 -12.36 25.09 -5.01
C LEU A 81 -11.00 25.03 -5.72
N ASN A 82 -10.07 25.93 -5.37
CA ASN A 82 -8.75 25.96 -5.99
C ASN A 82 -7.69 25.16 -5.22
N GLY A 83 -8.02 24.65 -4.02
CA GLY A 83 -7.11 23.85 -3.22
C GLY A 83 -6.06 24.67 -2.45
N THR A 84 -6.22 25.98 -2.32
CA THR A 84 -5.37 26.87 -1.51
C THR A 84 -6.20 27.67 -0.51
N CYS A 85 -5.58 28.03 0.62
CA CYS A 85 -6.19 28.97 1.56
C CYS A 85 -5.94 30.39 1.05
N ASP A 86 -7.00 31.04 0.56
CA ASP A 86 -6.90 32.35 -0.06
C ASP A 86 -7.30 33.51 0.87
N GLU A 87 -6.90 34.73 0.49
CA GLU A 87 -7.37 35.93 1.17
C GLU A 87 -8.90 36.08 1.02
N GLY A 88 -9.57 36.36 2.14
CA GLY A 88 -11.03 36.51 2.19
C GLY A 88 -11.79 35.22 2.44
N GLU A 89 -11.09 34.08 2.48
CA GLU A 89 -11.69 32.82 2.92
C GLU A 89 -11.70 32.70 4.44
N PRO A 90 -12.74 32.06 5.01
CA PRO A 90 -12.77 31.74 6.44
C PRO A 90 -11.56 30.86 6.81
N VAL A 91 -10.68 31.38 7.66
CA VAL A 91 -9.43 30.73 8.06
C VAL A 91 -9.33 30.67 9.58
N ALA A 92 -8.76 29.58 10.08
CA ALA A 92 -8.44 29.46 11.50
C ALA A 92 -7.40 30.52 11.90
N ALA A 93 -7.72 31.31 12.93
CA ALA A 93 -6.83 32.36 13.42
C ALA A 93 -5.50 31.81 13.98
N ALA A 94 -5.49 30.55 14.42
CA ALA A 94 -4.31 29.83 14.85
C ALA A 94 -4.16 28.53 14.05
N LYS A 95 -2.90 28.15 13.81
CA LYS A 95 -2.56 26.81 13.31
C LYS A 95 -2.98 25.74 14.33
N THR A 96 -3.14 24.50 13.87
CA THR A 96 -3.57 23.38 14.71
C THR A 96 -2.65 23.16 15.92
N GLY A 97 -3.25 22.76 17.04
CA GLY A 97 -2.53 22.42 18.28
C GLY A 97 -1.80 21.08 18.23
N GLU A 98 -1.13 20.71 19.34
CA GLU A 98 -0.42 19.42 19.47
C GLU A 98 -1.33 18.20 19.29
N ASP A 99 -2.60 18.33 19.65
CA ASP A 99 -3.64 17.32 19.48
C ASP A 99 -4.33 17.37 18.10
N GLY A 100 -3.79 18.18 17.18
CA GLY A 100 -4.25 18.39 15.82
C GLY A 100 -5.56 19.18 15.72
N ALA A 101 -6.08 19.72 16.82
CA ALA A 101 -7.37 20.39 16.83
C ALA A 101 -7.31 21.77 16.16
N TYR A 102 -8.41 22.13 15.50
CA TYR A 102 -8.72 23.49 15.06
C TYR A 102 -10.15 23.85 15.45
N SER A 103 -10.40 25.14 15.62
CA SER A 103 -11.75 25.70 15.78
C SER A 103 -11.73 27.15 15.33
N PHE A 104 -12.72 27.55 14.52
CA PHE A 104 -12.93 28.94 14.17
C PHE A 104 -14.41 29.23 13.89
N GLY A 105 -14.84 30.44 14.23
CA GLY A 105 -16.16 30.95 13.93
C GLY A 105 -16.15 31.71 12.61
N TYR A 106 -17.25 31.64 11.87
CA TYR A 106 -17.51 32.47 10.71
C TYR A 106 -18.96 32.91 10.69
N THR A 107 -19.22 34.17 10.39
CA THR A 107 -20.57 34.70 10.21
C THR A 107 -20.81 34.96 8.71
N PRO A 108 -21.69 34.20 8.05
CA PRO A 108 -22.06 34.45 6.66
C PRO A 108 -22.71 35.82 6.51
N ALA A 109 -22.39 36.54 5.42
CA ALA A 109 -22.98 37.84 5.14
C ALA A 109 -24.49 37.75 4.83
N ASP A 110 -24.91 36.64 4.20
CA ASP A 110 -26.28 36.35 3.81
C ASP A 110 -26.51 34.83 3.67
N GLU A 111 -27.76 34.43 3.39
CA GLU A 111 -28.16 33.03 3.20
C GLU A 111 -27.45 32.34 2.03
N ALA A 112 -27.09 33.07 0.97
CA ALA A 112 -26.37 32.50 -0.16
C ALA A 112 -24.93 32.15 0.23
N ALA A 113 -24.25 33.05 0.95
CA ALA A 113 -22.94 32.81 1.53
C ALA A 113 -22.96 31.70 2.60
N ALA A 114 -24.07 31.56 3.34
CA ALA A 114 -24.26 30.46 4.28
C ALA A 114 -24.37 29.10 3.55
N THR A 115 -25.11 29.07 2.44
CA THR A 115 -25.27 27.88 1.60
C THR A 115 -23.96 27.49 0.93
N GLU A 116 -23.23 28.45 0.37
CA GLU A 116 -21.92 28.24 -0.24
C GLU A 116 -20.92 27.69 0.79
N LEU A 117 -20.89 28.28 1.99
CA LEU A 117 -20.07 27.77 3.10
C LEU A 117 -20.44 26.33 3.47
N ALA A 118 -21.74 26.01 3.54
CA ALA A 118 -22.18 24.67 3.88
C ALA A 118 -21.75 23.63 2.83
N ALA A 119 -21.65 24.04 1.56
CA ALA A 119 -21.23 23.21 0.44
C ALA A 119 -19.70 23.18 0.20
N ALA A 120 -18.95 24.13 0.76
CA ALA A 120 -17.52 24.23 0.56
C ALA A 120 -16.74 23.14 1.35
N PRO A 121 -15.69 22.54 0.74
CA PRO A 121 -14.76 21.69 1.46
C PRO A 121 -13.91 22.48 2.45
N LEU A 122 -13.29 21.76 3.38
CA LEU A 122 -12.29 22.29 4.28
C LEU A 122 -10.90 21.84 3.82
N LEU A 123 -9.91 22.73 3.89
CA LEU A 123 -8.52 22.43 3.63
C LEU A 123 -7.69 22.51 4.90
N ALA A 124 -6.64 21.69 4.96
CA ALA A 124 -5.55 21.83 5.91
C ALA A 124 -4.22 21.85 5.15
N GLN A 125 -3.52 22.98 5.18
CA GLN A 125 -2.18 23.15 4.63
C GLN A 125 -1.14 22.72 5.65
N VAL A 126 -0.31 21.75 5.26
CA VAL A 126 0.78 21.21 6.07
C VAL A 126 2.11 21.67 5.47
N ASP A 127 2.92 22.34 6.26
CA ASP A 127 4.25 22.80 5.85
C ASP A 127 5.22 21.62 5.61
N GLY A 128 6.21 21.83 4.75
CA GLY A 128 7.33 20.90 4.61
C GLY A 128 8.14 20.79 5.90
N ASP A 129 8.75 19.62 6.13
CA ASP A 129 9.50 19.31 7.35
C ASP A 129 8.71 19.51 8.66
N ASN A 130 7.38 19.37 8.61
CA ASN A 130 6.54 19.47 9.80
C ASN A 130 7.00 18.48 10.89
N PRO A 131 7.29 18.95 12.13
CA PRO A 131 7.79 18.11 13.22
C PRO A 131 6.87 16.95 13.62
N SER A 132 5.54 17.08 13.46
CA SER A 132 4.60 15.98 13.74
C SER A 132 4.63 14.89 12.66
N LEU A 133 5.32 15.15 11.54
CA LEU A 133 5.34 14.34 10.33
C LEU A 133 6.77 14.20 9.77
N PRO A 134 7.75 13.70 10.55
CA PRO A 134 9.18 13.76 10.19
C PRO A 134 9.57 12.98 8.93
N ALA A 135 8.72 12.05 8.50
CA ALA A 135 8.91 11.23 7.30
C ALA A 135 8.38 11.88 6.02
N PHE A 136 7.57 12.94 6.13
CA PHE A 136 7.10 13.76 5.03
C PHE A 136 7.93 15.04 4.96
N LYS A 137 8.39 15.39 3.76
CA LYS A 137 9.44 16.41 3.56
C LYS A 137 8.96 17.59 2.74
N LYS A 138 7.91 17.43 1.94
CA LYS A 138 7.35 18.52 1.15
C LYS A 138 6.08 19.04 1.80
N ALA A 139 5.75 20.29 1.51
CA ALA A 139 4.44 20.83 1.87
C ALA A 139 3.36 20.13 1.04
N PHE A 140 2.20 19.89 1.65
CA PHE A 140 1.03 19.33 0.98
C PHE A 140 -0.25 19.82 1.65
N ALA A 141 -1.38 19.69 0.94
CA ALA A 141 -2.69 20.01 1.46
C ALA A 141 -3.52 18.73 1.65
N LEU A 142 -4.30 18.72 2.72
CA LEU A 142 -5.36 17.75 2.96
C LEU A 142 -6.70 18.45 2.79
N SER A 143 -7.74 17.68 2.47
CA SER A 143 -9.09 18.20 2.35
C SER A 143 -10.14 17.29 2.95
N ALA A 144 -11.26 17.86 3.35
CA ALA A 144 -12.44 17.16 3.80
C ALA A 144 -13.68 17.73 3.10
N PRO A 145 -14.58 16.87 2.58
CA PRO A 145 -15.83 17.34 1.99
C PRO A 145 -16.69 18.12 2.98
N ALA A 146 -17.60 18.93 2.42
CA ALA A 146 -18.72 19.51 3.16
C ALA A 146 -19.45 18.45 4.01
N GLY A 147 -19.87 18.83 5.22
CA GLY A 147 -20.54 17.91 6.16
C GLY A 147 -19.62 16.92 6.90
N HIS A 148 -18.38 16.69 6.43
CA HIS A 148 -17.45 15.70 7.00
C HIS A 148 -16.18 16.32 7.59
N ARG A 149 -16.35 17.42 8.33
CA ARG A 149 -15.26 18.25 8.86
C ARG A 149 -14.71 17.79 10.22
N ALA A 150 -15.15 16.66 10.77
CA ALA A 150 -14.66 16.21 12.07
C ALA A 150 -13.18 15.82 12.02
N GLN A 151 -12.73 15.26 10.89
CA GLN A 151 -11.35 14.85 10.67
C GLN A 151 -10.92 15.19 9.23
N VAL A 152 -9.95 16.10 9.07
CA VAL A 152 -9.30 16.37 7.79
C VAL A 152 -8.11 15.43 7.67
N ASN A 153 -8.16 14.52 6.69
CA ASN A 153 -7.22 13.41 6.62
C ASN A 153 -6.92 12.95 5.17
N PRO A 154 -5.96 12.04 4.94
CA PRO A 154 -5.62 11.58 3.60
C PRO A 154 -6.78 10.91 2.84
N LEU A 155 -7.60 10.11 3.51
CA LEU A 155 -8.73 9.40 2.88
C LEU A 155 -9.86 10.37 2.51
N THR A 156 -10.17 11.35 3.36
CA THR A 156 -11.12 12.42 3.02
C THR A 156 -10.60 13.29 1.88
N THR A 157 -9.27 13.43 1.76
CA THR A 157 -8.64 14.15 0.64
C THR A 157 -8.85 13.41 -0.68
N LEU A 158 -8.70 12.08 -0.70
CA LEU A 158 -9.00 11.26 -1.88
C LEU A 158 -10.49 11.31 -2.24
N LEU A 159 -11.36 11.25 -1.24
CA LEU A 159 -12.81 11.41 -1.41
C LEU A 159 -13.15 12.76 -2.06
N GLN A 160 -12.60 13.86 -1.53
CA GLN A 160 -12.81 15.20 -2.05
C GLN A 160 -12.25 15.37 -3.46
N ALA A 161 -11.12 14.73 -3.79
CA ALA A 161 -10.60 14.70 -5.17
C ALA A 161 -11.58 14.05 -6.15
N GLY A 162 -12.32 13.03 -5.70
CA GLY A 162 -13.43 12.43 -6.45
C GLY A 162 -14.59 13.39 -6.66
N ILE A 163 -15.04 14.06 -5.60
CA ILE A 163 -16.13 15.04 -5.66
C ILE A 163 -15.76 16.20 -6.59
N ALA A 164 -14.54 16.74 -6.48
CA ALA A 164 -14.02 17.79 -7.35
C ALA A 164 -13.92 17.36 -8.82
N SER A 165 -13.89 16.05 -9.09
CA SER A 165 -13.95 15.51 -10.46
C SER A 165 -15.36 15.31 -11.00
N GLY A 166 -16.39 15.67 -10.23
CA GLY A 166 -17.80 15.61 -10.61
C GLY A 166 -18.57 14.40 -10.10
N LEU A 167 -18.00 13.59 -9.21
CA LEU A 167 -18.71 12.49 -8.56
C LEU A 167 -19.64 13.01 -7.46
N THR A 168 -20.80 12.35 -7.26
CA THR A 168 -21.62 12.61 -6.07
C THR A 168 -20.87 12.10 -4.82
N PRO A 169 -21.12 12.68 -3.63
CA PRO A 169 -20.46 12.24 -2.40
C PRO A 169 -20.60 10.74 -2.15
N GLU A 170 -21.80 10.19 -2.29
CA GLU A 170 -22.08 8.77 -2.03
C GLU A 170 -21.37 7.86 -3.03
N ARG A 171 -21.30 8.29 -4.30
CA ARG A 171 -20.57 7.54 -5.32
C ARG A 171 -19.07 7.59 -5.05
N ALA A 172 -18.55 8.74 -4.65
CA ALA A 172 -17.15 8.91 -4.31
C ALA A 172 -16.76 8.05 -3.10
N GLU A 173 -17.58 7.99 -2.04
CA GLU A 173 -17.35 7.09 -0.90
C GLU A 173 -17.23 5.62 -1.33
N ALA A 174 -18.20 5.14 -2.11
CA ALA A 174 -18.20 3.77 -2.61
C ALA A 174 -16.96 3.46 -3.46
N LEU A 175 -16.51 4.42 -4.28
CA LEU A 175 -15.34 4.27 -5.11
C LEU A 175 -14.04 4.30 -4.31
N VAL A 176 -13.94 5.07 -3.21
CA VAL A 176 -12.74 5.05 -2.36
C VAL A 176 -12.59 3.68 -1.70
N LEU A 177 -13.69 3.13 -1.17
CA LEU A 177 -13.70 1.78 -0.59
C LEU A 177 -13.24 0.75 -1.62
N LEU A 178 -13.79 0.80 -2.83
CA LEU A 178 -13.44 -0.11 -3.92
C LEU A 178 -11.97 0.04 -4.34
N GLN A 179 -11.49 1.27 -4.52
CA GLN A 179 -10.15 1.57 -5.02
C GLN A 179 -9.05 1.15 -4.04
N LEU A 180 -9.29 1.30 -2.73
CA LEU A 180 -8.31 1.02 -1.67
C LEU A 180 -8.52 -0.35 -0.99
N GLY A 181 -9.67 -0.98 -1.20
CA GLY A 181 -10.05 -2.24 -0.55
C GLY A 181 -10.45 -2.05 0.92
N LEU A 182 -11.13 -0.96 1.25
CA LEU A 182 -11.57 -0.69 2.62
C LEU A 182 -12.92 -1.36 2.91
N PRO A 183 -13.12 -1.92 4.11
CA PRO A 183 -14.35 -2.64 4.44
C PRO A 183 -15.56 -1.73 4.69
N GLU A 184 -15.36 -0.50 5.18
CA GLU A 184 -16.44 0.35 5.70
C GLU A 184 -16.19 1.84 5.48
N VAL A 185 -17.26 2.60 5.22
CA VAL A 185 -17.22 4.05 4.95
C VAL A 185 -16.74 4.85 6.17
N ALA A 186 -17.09 4.41 7.38
CA ALA A 186 -16.68 5.08 8.62
C ALA A 186 -15.15 5.26 8.72
N GLN A 187 -14.38 4.33 8.14
CA GLN A 187 -12.91 4.39 8.15
C GLN A 187 -12.37 5.53 7.28
N LEU A 188 -13.14 6.07 6.32
CA LEU A 188 -12.73 7.27 5.57
C LEU A 188 -12.64 8.48 6.49
N TYR A 189 -13.59 8.60 7.40
CA TYR A 189 -13.74 9.74 8.29
C TYR A 189 -13.01 9.57 9.62
N ASP A 190 -12.74 8.33 10.04
CA ASP A 190 -11.91 8.02 11.19
C ASP A 190 -11.18 6.66 11.07
N TYR A 191 -10.09 6.62 10.29
CA TYR A 191 -9.22 5.45 10.25
C TYR A 191 -8.32 5.33 11.49
N GLN A 192 -8.26 6.36 12.33
CA GLN A 192 -7.39 6.36 13.52
C GLN A 192 -7.94 5.42 14.61
N GLY A 193 -9.24 5.13 14.59
CA GLY A 193 -9.89 4.10 15.41
C GLY A 193 -9.57 2.66 15.00
N VAL A 194 -8.93 2.41 13.85
CA VAL A 194 -8.55 1.05 13.42
C VAL A 194 -7.45 0.52 14.34
N ALA A 195 -7.67 -0.68 14.90
CA ALA A 195 -6.69 -1.38 15.71
C ALA A 195 -5.46 -1.71 14.87
N VAL A 196 -4.30 -1.20 15.27
CA VAL A 196 -3.00 -1.58 14.70
C VAL A 196 -2.39 -2.58 15.66
N THR A 197 -2.24 -3.83 15.23
CA THR A 197 -1.78 -4.91 16.12
C THR A 197 -0.27 -4.99 16.22
N ASP A 198 0.44 -4.55 15.17
CA ASP A 198 1.89 -4.41 15.17
C ASP A 198 2.32 -3.12 14.45
N GLY A 199 2.74 -2.12 15.24
CA GLY A 199 3.21 -0.83 14.72
C GLY A 199 4.50 -0.90 13.87
N GLY A 200 5.14 -2.07 13.76
CA GLY A 200 6.26 -2.33 12.88
C GLY A 200 5.88 -2.87 11.49
N ARG A 201 4.60 -3.21 11.25
CA ARG A 201 4.12 -3.84 10.01
C ARG A 201 3.13 -2.94 9.29
N PHE A 202 3.10 -3.07 7.96
CA PHE A 202 2.01 -2.55 7.15
C PHE A 202 0.94 -3.64 7.04
N GLU A 203 -0.13 -3.47 7.82
CA GLU A 203 -1.32 -4.30 7.74
C GLU A 203 -2.22 -3.85 6.59
N ASP A 204 -3.03 -4.76 6.06
CA ASP A 204 -4.03 -4.45 5.03
C ASP A 204 -5.26 -3.79 5.65
N ASN A 205 -5.15 -2.48 5.95
CA ASN A 205 -6.18 -1.71 6.64
C ASN A 205 -6.19 -0.24 6.20
N ALA A 206 -7.19 0.52 6.69
CA ALA A 206 -7.36 1.93 6.36
C ALA A 206 -6.18 2.82 6.79
N PHE A 207 -5.44 2.45 7.85
CA PHE A 207 -4.26 3.18 8.28
C PHE A 207 -3.14 3.11 7.23
N SER A 208 -2.79 1.91 6.75
CA SER A 208 -1.81 1.75 5.67
C SER A 208 -2.26 2.41 4.37
N ALA A 209 -3.56 2.39 4.07
CA ALA A 209 -4.11 3.08 2.91
C ALA A 209 -3.96 4.61 3.03
N ALA A 210 -4.29 5.18 4.20
CA ALA A 210 -4.11 6.60 4.48
C ALA A 210 -2.64 7.03 4.37
N LEU A 211 -1.70 6.19 4.83
CA LEU A 211 -0.26 6.45 4.66
C LEU A 211 0.15 6.54 3.19
N ILE A 212 -0.34 5.65 2.33
CA ILE A 212 -0.03 5.71 0.89
C ILE A 212 -0.63 6.93 0.20
N VAL A 213 -1.83 7.36 0.63
CA VAL A 213 -2.45 8.59 0.11
C VAL A 213 -1.65 9.82 0.57
N ALA A 214 -1.26 9.87 1.84
CA ALA A 214 -0.39 10.94 2.35
C ALA A 214 0.96 10.97 1.64
N ASP A 215 1.56 9.80 1.38
CA ASP A 215 2.80 9.68 0.62
C ASP A 215 2.65 10.18 -0.81
N ALA A 216 1.51 9.91 -1.46
CA ALA A 216 1.21 10.46 -2.78
C ALA A 216 1.16 12.00 -2.74
N LEU A 217 0.48 12.58 -1.75
CA LEU A 217 0.37 14.03 -1.57
C LEU A 217 1.74 14.69 -1.30
N ASP A 218 2.54 14.14 -0.39
CA ASP A 218 3.91 14.61 -0.12
C ASP A 218 4.81 14.51 -1.36
N GLN A 219 4.61 13.50 -2.21
CA GLN A 219 5.35 13.39 -3.47
C GLN A 219 4.81 14.32 -4.58
N GLY A 220 3.75 15.10 -4.32
CA GLY A 220 3.12 16.00 -5.29
C GLY A 220 2.30 15.25 -6.35
N VAL A 221 1.89 14.02 -6.06
CA VAL A 221 1.10 13.20 -6.97
C VAL A 221 -0.37 13.62 -6.89
N LYS A 222 -0.95 13.97 -8.04
CA LYS A 222 -2.38 14.25 -8.14
C LYS A 222 -3.19 12.99 -7.84
N LEU A 223 -4.00 13.04 -6.77
CA LEU A 223 -4.94 11.99 -6.45
C LEU A 223 -6.01 11.87 -7.53
N ARG A 224 -6.41 10.63 -7.82
CA ARG A 224 -7.45 10.33 -8.82
C ARG A 224 -8.36 9.24 -8.30
N LEU A 225 -9.64 9.56 -8.23
CA LEU A 225 -10.72 8.60 -8.05
C LEU A 225 -11.43 8.45 -9.41
N LEU A 226 -11.55 7.22 -9.91
CA LEU A 226 -12.16 6.97 -11.21
C LEU A 226 -13.33 6.02 -11.03
N ASP A 227 -14.43 6.29 -11.74
CA ASP A 227 -15.57 5.39 -11.80
C ASP A 227 -15.32 4.32 -12.88
N PRO A 228 -15.17 3.03 -12.50
CA PRO A 228 -14.98 1.95 -13.45
C PRO A 228 -16.13 1.80 -14.46
N ALA A 229 -17.33 2.29 -14.12
CA ALA A 229 -18.50 2.20 -15.00
C ALA A 229 -18.49 3.23 -16.14
N THR A 230 -17.72 4.32 -16.02
CA THR A 230 -17.73 5.41 -17.02
C THR A 230 -16.38 5.63 -17.70
N VAL A 231 -15.31 5.06 -17.14
CA VAL A 231 -13.97 5.16 -17.72
C VAL A 231 -13.87 4.36 -19.02
N ALA A 232 -13.39 5.01 -20.09
CA ALA A 232 -13.12 4.33 -21.34
C ALA A 232 -11.94 3.36 -21.18
N PRO A 233 -12.07 2.09 -21.59
CA PRO A 233 -10.96 1.15 -21.59
C PRO A 233 -9.79 1.67 -22.42
N SER A 234 -8.59 1.56 -21.85
CA SER A 234 -7.36 1.97 -22.52
C SER A 234 -6.32 0.87 -22.37
N ALA A 235 -6.07 0.16 -23.48
CA ALA A 235 -5.03 -0.83 -23.53
C ALA A 235 -3.66 -0.18 -23.30
N SER A 236 -2.83 -0.82 -22.49
CA SER A 236 -1.47 -0.34 -22.23
C SER A 236 -0.54 -1.50 -21.90
N ASP A 237 0.76 -1.24 -22.00
CA ASP A 237 1.81 -2.16 -21.55
C ASP A 237 2.92 -1.36 -20.86
N GLN A 238 3.72 -2.02 -20.04
CA GLN A 238 4.83 -1.45 -19.29
C GLN A 238 5.96 -2.47 -19.15
N LEU A 239 7.19 -2.07 -19.49
CA LEU A 239 8.38 -2.83 -19.17
C LEU A 239 8.63 -2.78 -17.66
N ALA A 240 8.32 -3.88 -16.98
CA ALA A 240 8.46 -4.03 -15.54
C ALA A 240 9.89 -4.38 -15.12
N ARG A 241 10.61 -5.14 -15.95
CA ARG A 241 12.02 -5.51 -15.75
C ARG A 241 12.66 -5.95 -17.06
N LEU A 242 13.94 -5.63 -17.25
CA LEU A 242 14.80 -6.15 -18.30
C LEU A 242 16.12 -6.60 -17.68
N ASP A 243 16.44 -7.88 -17.78
CA ASP A 243 17.77 -8.43 -17.52
C ASP A 243 18.43 -8.71 -18.87
N PHE A 244 19.32 -7.80 -19.32
CA PHE A 244 19.94 -7.86 -20.65
C PHE A 244 21.43 -8.16 -20.53
N THR A 245 21.91 -9.17 -21.25
CA THR A 245 23.36 -9.37 -21.45
C THR A 245 23.74 -8.99 -22.87
N LYS A 246 22.95 -9.46 -23.84
CA LYS A 246 23.09 -9.22 -25.28
C LYS A 246 21.80 -9.65 -25.97
N PHE A 247 21.66 -9.36 -27.26
CA PHE A 247 20.41 -9.59 -28.01
C PHE A 247 19.94 -11.06 -28.00
N ASP A 248 20.86 -12.02 -27.89
CA ASP A 248 20.61 -13.46 -27.84
C ASP A 248 20.59 -14.05 -26.42
N GLN A 249 20.68 -13.18 -25.40
CA GLN A 249 20.66 -13.54 -23.99
C GLN A 249 20.05 -12.42 -23.15
N TYR A 250 18.74 -12.48 -22.97
CA TYR A 250 17.97 -11.51 -22.19
C TYR A 250 16.67 -12.11 -21.65
N ILE A 251 16.11 -11.50 -20.61
CA ILE A 251 14.73 -11.72 -20.14
C ILE A 251 14.08 -10.36 -19.95
N ALA A 252 12.92 -10.15 -20.58
CA ALA A 252 12.06 -8.99 -20.39
C ALA A 252 10.74 -9.42 -19.73
N ARG A 253 10.26 -8.61 -18.79
CA ARG A 253 8.97 -8.76 -18.11
C ARG A 253 8.13 -7.53 -18.40
N THR A 254 6.93 -7.74 -18.95
CA THR A 254 5.97 -6.68 -19.25
C THR A 254 4.62 -6.94 -18.58
N TYR A 255 3.80 -5.89 -18.47
CA TYR A 255 2.48 -5.91 -17.82
C TYR A 255 1.39 -5.37 -18.74
N PRO A 256 1.03 -6.11 -19.82
CA PRO A 256 -0.04 -5.70 -20.70
C PRO A 256 -1.39 -5.76 -19.99
N THR A 257 -2.28 -4.87 -20.39
CA THR A 257 -3.68 -4.80 -19.99
C THR A 257 -4.52 -4.31 -21.16
N ASP A 258 -5.74 -4.82 -21.31
CA ASP A 258 -6.75 -4.27 -22.22
C ASP A 258 -7.40 -2.99 -21.64
N GLY A 259 -7.15 -2.70 -20.37
CA GLY A 259 -7.69 -1.57 -19.64
C GLY A 259 -9.18 -1.69 -19.36
N VAL A 260 -9.80 -2.85 -19.58
CA VAL A 260 -11.23 -3.07 -19.32
C VAL A 260 -11.43 -3.30 -17.83
N PRO A 261 -12.15 -2.41 -17.12
CA PRO A 261 -12.46 -2.65 -15.72
C PRO A 261 -13.54 -3.72 -15.58
N ASP A 262 -13.33 -4.64 -14.66
CA ASP A 262 -14.36 -5.56 -14.20
C ASP A 262 -15.43 -4.78 -13.42
N ALA A 263 -16.70 -4.94 -13.80
CA ALA A 263 -17.80 -4.15 -13.24
C ALA A 263 -18.09 -4.47 -11.77
N ALA A 264 -17.78 -5.68 -11.30
CA ALA A 264 -18.04 -6.10 -9.93
C ALA A 264 -16.94 -5.62 -8.97
N THR A 265 -15.68 -5.65 -9.41
CA THR A 265 -14.51 -5.38 -8.56
C THR A 265 -13.87 -4.03 -8.83
N GLY A 266 -14.20 -3.36 -9.94
CA GLY A 266 -13.57 -2.11 -10.39
C GLY A 266 -12.09 -2.24 -10.76
N LYS A 267 -11.61 -3.48 -10.92
CA LYS A 267 -10.20 -3.78 -11.21
C LYS A 267 -10.01 -4.06 -12.69
N VAL A 268 -8.87 -3.64 -13.23
CA VAL A 268 -8.40 -4.08 -14.55
C VAL A 268 -7.52 -5.31 -14.39
N LYS A 269 -7.57 -6.21 -15.37
CA LYS A 269 -6.65 -7.34 -15.45
C LYS A 269 -5.33 -6.90 -16.08
N LEU A 270 -4.23 -7.30 -15.46
CA LEU A 270 -2.89 -7.26 -16.04
C LEU A 270 -2.40 -8.69 -16.24
N THR A 271 -1.42 -8.88 -17.11
CA THR A 271 -0.74 -10.17 -17.29
C THR A 271 0.73 -10.00 -16.96
N ASP A 272 1.33 -10.90 -16.17
CA ASP A 272 2.79 -11.01 -16.09
C ASP A 272 3.27 -11.74 -17.33
N ARG A 273 3.69 -10.99 -18.34
CA ARG A 273 4.21 -11.57 -19.58
C ARG A 273 5.72 -11.49 -19.57
N ARG A 274 6.38 -12.62 -19.82
CA ARG A 274 7.83 -12.68 -19.94
C ARG A 274 8.24 -13.22 -21.30
N GLU A 275 9.28 -12.62 -21.86
CA GLU A 275 9.91 -13.05 -23.11
C GLU A 275 11.42 -13.00 -22.95
N GLY A 276 12.15 -13.78 -23.73
CA GLY A 276 13.60 -13.83 -23.60
C GLY A 276 14.27 -14.87 -24.46
N GLN A 277 15.59 -14.76 -24.56
CA GLN A 277 16.45 -15.74 -25.22
C GLN A 277 17.53 -16.24 -24.26
N THR A 278 17.95 -17.49 -24.44
CA THR A 278 19.11 -18.10 -23.79
C THR A 278 19.99 -18.70 -24.88
N ALA A 279 21.15 -18.08 -25.12
CA ALA A 279 22.08 -18.48 -26.16
C ALA A 279 21.43 -18.59 -27.56
N GLY A 280 20.57 -17.62 -27.90
CA GLY A 280 19.90 -17.50 -29.20
C GLY A 280 18.64 -18.34 -29.38
N ALA A 281 18.31 -19.23 -28.44
CA ALA A 281 17.05 -19.96 -28.42
C ALA A 281 16.02 -19.25 -27.52
N PRO A 282 14.71 -19.35 -27.79
CA PRO A 282 13.67 -18.88 -26.85
C PRO A 282 13.87 -19.48 -25.46
N ALA A 283 13.82 -18.65 -24.43
CA ALA A 283 13.93 -19.11 -23.05
C ALA A 283 12.74 -20.01 -22.68
N THR A 284 12.99 -21.08 -21.93
CA THR A 284 11.92 -21.97 -21.46
C THR A 284 11.02 -21.26 -20.45
N HIS A 285 9.78 -21.73 -20.28
CA HIS A 285 8.85 -21.21 -19.29
C HIS A 285 9.47 -21.18 -17.87
N ASP A 286 10.14 -22.25 -17.46
CA ASP A 286 10.81 -22.31 -16.15
C ASP A 286 11.97 -21.32 -16.03
N THR A 287 12.64 -20.98 -17.13
CA THR A 287 13.67 -19.93 -17.15
C THR A 287 13.04 -18.54 -17.00
N LEU A 288 11.91 -18.31 -17.66
CA LEU A 288 11.22 -17.02 -17.64
C LEU A 288 10.56 -16.72 -16.29
N TYR A 289 9.80 -17.68 -15.77
CA TYR A 289 9.00 -17.49 -14.55
C TYR A 289 9.65 -18.08 -13.31
N GLY A 290 10.74 -18.83 -13.44
CA GLY A 290 11.26 -19.63 -12.34
C GLY A 290 10.31 -20.77 -11.99
N ALA A 291 10.80 -21.67 -11.14
CA ALA A 291 10.00 -22.71 -10.52
C ALA A 291 9.67 -22.32 -9.07
N TYR A 292 9.19 -21.09 -8.83
CA TYR A 292 8.83 -20.62 -7.50
C TYR A 292 7.31 -20.60 -7.29
N LEU A 293 6.89 -20.95 -6.09
CA LEU A 293 5.50 -20.89 -5.65
C LEU A 293 5.37 -19.86 -4.53
N GLN A 294 4.22 -19.19 -4.47
CA GLN A 294 3.84 -18.33 -3.36
C GLN A 294 2.59 -18.87 -2.68
N LEU A 295 2.56 -18.86 -1.36
CA LEU A 295 1.39 -19.27 -0.59
C LEU A 295 0.42 -18.10 -0.47
N GLY A 296 -0.76 -18.25 -1.06
CA GLY A 296 -1.83 -17.27 -1.04
C GLY A 296 -3.04 -17.75 -0.26
N PRO A 297 -4.16 -17.00 -0.30
CA PRO A 297 -5.38 -17.34 0.43
C PRO A 297 -5.98 -18.71 0.08
N ASN A 298 -5.68 -19.22 -1.11
CA ASN A 298 -6.24 -20.47 -1.65
C ASN A 298 -5.17 -21.55 -1.92
N GLY A 299 -3.99 -21.43 -1.31
CA GLY A 299 -2.93 -22.43 -1.38
C GLY A 299 -1.69 -21.94 -2.12
N TRP A 300 -0.81 -22.89 -2.46
CA TRP A 300 0.41 -22.61 -3.21
C TRP A 300 0.08 -22.32 -4.67
N VAL A 301 0.45 -21.13 -5.13
CA VAL A 301 0.21 -20.65 -6.49
C VAL A 301 1.54 -20.48 -7.21
N ARG A 302 1.62 -20.96 -8.45
CA ARG A 302 2.74 -20.66 -9.34
C ARG A 302 2.53 -19.27 -9.95
N CYS A 303 3.50 -18.39 -9.78
CA CYS A 303 3.40 -17.02 -10.25
C CYS A 303 3.91 -16.90 -11.68
N ASP A 304 3.06 -17.30 -12.61
CA ASP A 304 3.28 -17.25 -14.07
C ASP A 304 2.19 -16.42 -14.77
N GLU A 305 2.18 -16.41 -16.10
CA GLU A 305 1.22 -15.65 -16.92
C GLU A 305 -0.25 -16.03 -16.69
N ASN A 306 -0.51 -17.21 -16.13
CA ASN A 306 -1.86 -17.71 -15.85
C ASN A 306 -2.34 -17.30 -14.45
N SER A 307 -1.41 -16.85 -13.61
CA SER A 307 -1.75 -16.38 -12.27
C SER A 307 -2.51 -15.06 -12.32
N GLY A 308 -3.52 -14.91 -11.45
CA GLY A 308 -4.35 -13.70 -11.42
C GLY A 308 -3.50 -12.47 -11.08
N PHE A 309 -3.57 -11.44 -11.93
CA PHE A 309 -2.96 -10.15 -11.66
C PHE A 309 -3.95 -9.04 -11.99
N THR A 310 -4.33 -8.26 -10.98
CA THR A 310 -5.32 -7.20 -11.12
C THR A 310 -4.87 -5.91 -10.43
N SER A 311 -5.42 -4.77 -10.85
CA SER A 311 -5.24 -3.50 -10.16
C SER A 311 -6.50 -2.67 -10.23
N THR A 312 -6.83 -1.94 -9.15
CA THR A 312 -7.83 -0.88 -9.21
C THR A 312 -7.33 0.26 -10.09
N LEU A 313 -8.28 1.02 -10.62
CA LEU A 313 -8.02 2.27 -11.32
C LEU A 313 -7.76 3.41 -10.31
N GLY A 314 -7.29 4.56 -10.81
CA GLY A 314 -7.06 5.74 -9.98
C GLY A 314 -5.65 5.83 -9.40
N THR A 315 -5.45 6.79 -8.50
CA THR A 315 -4.18 7.04 -7.82
C THR A 315 -4.46 7.51 -6.39
N PRO A 316 -3.99 6.76 -5.36
CA PRO A 316 -3.23 5.51 -5.45
C PRO A 316 -4.07 4.32 -5.96
N SER A 317 -3.42 3.23 -6.34
CA SER A 317 -4.06 1.99 -6.81
C SER A 317 -3.68 0.80 -5.93
N ARG A 318 -4.61 -0.13 -5.77
CA ARG A 318 -4.45 -1.43 -5.11
C ARG A 318 -4.19 -2.49 -6.17
N SER A 319 -3.19 -3.33 -5.99
CA SER A 319 -2.85 -4.38 -6.94
C SER A 319 -2.71 -5.73 -6.25
N GLU A 320 -3.29 -6.76 -6.83
CA GLU A 320 -3.20 -8.15 -6.39
C GLU A 320 -2.45 -8.95 -7.44
N TYR A 321 -1.32 -9.54 -7.05
CA TYR A 321 -0.45 -10.30 -7.93
C TYR A 321 -0.48 -11.79 -7.56
N CYS A 322 -0.26 -12.64 -8.56
CA CYS A 322 -0.17 -14.08 -8.41
C CYS A 322 -1.34 -14.69 -7.63
N GLY A 323 -2.56 -14.42 -8.08
CA GLY A 323 -3.79 -14.94 -7.46
C GLY A 323 -4.07 -14.39 -6.07
N GLY A 324 -3.60 -13.17 -5.77
CA GLY A 324 -3.78 -12.52 -4.46
C GLY A 324 -2.82 -13.03 -3.38
N THR A 325 -1.76 -13.74 -3.76
CA THR A 325 -0.65 -14.09 -2.84
C THR A 325 0.10 -12.84 -2.37
N SER A 326 0.23 -11.86 -3.26
CA SER A 326 0.86 -10.56 -3.02
C SER A 326 -0.20 -9.47 -3.23
N VAL A 327 -0.27 -8.52 -2.32
CA VAL A 327 -1.24 -7.44 -2.30
C VAL A 327 -0.49 -6.16 -1.97
N SER A 328 -0.61 -5.15 -2.83
CA SER A 328 0.07 -3.88 -2.67
C SER A 328 -0.84 -2.69 -2.85
N LEU A 329 -0.53 -1.60 -2.15
CA LEU A 329 -1.08 -0.27 -2.39
C LEU A 329 0.05 0.65 -2.83
N GLY A 330 -0.15 1.45 -3.87
CA GLY A 330 0.87 2.38 -4.31
C GLY A 330 0.36 3.43 -5.28
N HIS A 331 1.13 4.49 -5.45
CA HIS A 331 0.83 5.52 -6.43
C HIS A 331 1.90 5.51 -7.53
N SER A 332 1.59 6.16 -8.64
CA SER A 332 2.54 6.32 -9.73
C SER A 332 2.48 7.69 -10.35
N VAL A 333 3.64 8.19 -10.75
CA VAL A 333 3.81 9.39 -11.56
C VAL A 333 4.31 8.97 -12.93
N SER A 334 3.71 9.52 -13.97
CA SER A 334 4.16 9.31 -15.35
C SER A 334 4.74 10.60 -15.89
N THR A 335 5.93 10.52 -16.47
CA THR A 335 6.63 11.63 -17.11
C THR A 335 6.73 11.36 -18.60
N ASP A 336 6.37 12.35 -19.42
CA ASP A 336 6.59 12.28 -20.87
C ASP A 336 8.09 12.31 -21.16
N ILE A 337 8.56 11.36 -21.95
CA ILE A 337 9.95 11.23 -22.36
C ILE A 337 10.12 11.25 -23.89
N ALA A 338 9.06 11.57 -24.64
CA ALA A 338 9.13 11.73 -26.09
C ALA A 338 10.21 12.75 -26.48
N GLY A 339 10.96 12.46 -27.54
CA GLY A 339 12.08 13.27 -28.02
C GLY A 339 13.36 13.18 -27.19
N ARG A 340 13.33 12.61 -25.97
CA ARG A 340 14.53 12.39 -25.17
C ARG A 340 15.38 11.26 -25.74
N LYS A 341 16.71 11.35 -25.61
CA LYS A 341 17.62 10.29 -26.05
C LYS A 341 17.43 9.03 -25.19
N MET A 342 17.38 7.87 -25.83
CA MET A 342 17.27 6.57 -25.14
C MET A 342 18.43 6.34 -24.18
N ALA A 343 19.65 6.71 -24.57
CA ALA A 343 20.84 6.58 -23.73
C ALA A 343 20.73 7.35 -22.41
N GLU A 344 20.22 8.58 -22.47
CA GLU A 344 20.08 9.46 -21.29
C GLU A 344 19.04 8.90 -20.33
N VAL A 345 17.85 8.55 -20.83
CA VAL A 345 16.77 8.02 -19.97
C VAL A 345 17.17 6.68 -19.35
N VAL A 346 17.81 5.77 -20.10
CA VAL A 346 18.25 4.48 -19.54
C VAL A 346 19.34 4.69 -18.49
N ALA A 347 20.31 5.59 -18.72
CA ALA A 347 21.32 5.95 -17.73
C ALA A 347 20.70 6.56 -16.46
N GLU A 348 19.72 7.47 -16.60
CA GLU A 348 18.95 8.03 -15.48
C GLU A 348 18.20 6.95 -14.70
N MET A 349 17.55 6.02 -15.39
CA MET A 349 16.85 4.90 -14.75
C MET A 349 17.82 4.00 -13.97
N GLN A 350 19.00 3.72 -14.53
CA GLN A 350 20.04 2.89 -13.90
C GLN A 350 20.68 3.55 -12.69
N ALA A 351 20.78 4.89 -12.69
CA ALA A 351 21.34 5.66 -11.58
C ALA A 351 20.32 5.96 -10.46
N ALA A 352 19.02 5.80 -10.72
CA ALA A 352 17.96 6.14 -9.78
C ALA A 352 17.38 4.91 -9.05
N ASP A 353 16.69 5.15 -7.93
CA ASP A 353 15.99 4.09 -7.18
C ASP A 353 14.98 3.33 -8.05
N GLY A 354 14.69 2.07 -7.71
CA GLY A 354 13.71 1.30 -8.47
C GLY A 354 14.07 1.09 -9.94
N ASN A 355 15.36 1.09 -10.29
CA ASN A 355 15.83 0.66 -11.60
C ASN A 355 15.18 -0.67 -12.01
N SER A 356 14.77 -0.76 -13.26
CA SER A 356 14.20 -1.98 -13.86
C SER A 356 15.00 -2.48 -15.07
N ILE A 357 16.05 -1.78 -15.50
CA ILE A 357 16.85 -2.13 -16.67
C ILE A 357 18.27 -2.48 -16.20
N PHE A 358 18.63 -3.75 -16.33
CA PHE A 358 19.90 -4.30 -15.88
C PHE A 358 20.75 -4.77 -17.08
N GLY A 359 22.06 -4.52 -17.02
CA GLY A 359 23.05 -5.02 -17.97
C GLY A 359 23.10 -4.33 -19.35
N VAL A 360 22.17 -3.42 -19.65
CA VAL A 360 22.29 -2.53 -20.82
C VAL A 360 23.39 -1.50 -20.55
N ALA A 361 24.39 -1.40 -21.44
CA ALA A 361 25.38 -0.32 -21.44
C ALA A 361 24.91 0.80 -22.39
N PRO A 362 24.40 1.95 -21.89
CA PRO A 362 23.69 2.92 -22.74
C PRO A 362 24.52 3.47 -23.90
N ALA A 363 25.79 3.80 -23.66
CA ALA A 363 26.69 4.31 -24.69
C ALA A 363 26.96 3.31 -25.82
N VAL A 364 26.99 2.01 -25.50
CA VAL A 364 27.22 0.94 -26.49
C VAL A 364 25.93 0.60 -27.22
N ALA A 365 24.82 0.49 -26.49
CA ALA A 365 23.52 0.13 -27.03
C ALA A 365 22.91 1.23 -27.92
N PHE A 366 23.26 2.50 -27.69
CA PHE A 366 22.57 3.63 -28.32
C PHE A 366 23.50 4.68 -28.97
N GLY A 367 24.82 4.61 -28.79
CA GLY A 367 25.74 5.74 -29.08
C GLY A 367 26.00 6.09 -30.56
N ASN A 368 25.63 5.24 -31.51
CA ASN A 368 25.94 5.51 -32.93
C ASN A 368 24.89 6.37 -33.64
N GLN A 369 23.70 6.54 -33.07
CA GLN A 369 22.59 7.26 -33.71
C GLN A 369 21.78 8.13 -32.75
N ASP A 370 22.12 8.14 -31.46
CA ASP A 370 21.38 8.85 -30.40
C ASP A 370 19.86 8.73 -30.55
N PRO A 371 19.31 7.50 -30.65
CA PRO A 371 17.91 7.31 -30.91
C PRO A 371 17.08 7.97 -29.82
N THR A 372 16.03 8.66 -30.21
CA THR A 372 15.10 9.32 -29.30
C THR A 372 13.82 8.52 -29.14
N PHE A 373 13.18 8.64 -27.98
CA PHE A 373 11.86 8.07 -27.77
C PHE A 373 10.81 8.74 -28.67
N PRO A 374 9.90 7.98 -29.30
CA PRO A 374 8.81 8.55 -30.09
C PRO A 374 7.72 9.18 -29.22
N ALA A 375 6.81 9.93 -29.86
CA ALA A 375 5.62 10.48 -29.21
C ALA A 375 4.81 9.38 -28.48
N GLY A 376 4.27 9.73 -27.31
CA GLY A 376 3.54 8.79 -26.45
C GLY A 376 4.43 7.91 -25.57
N SER A 377 5.75 8.08 -25.60
CA SER A 377 6.68 7.39 -24.68
C SER A 377 6.61 7.99 -23.28
N MET A 378 6.38 7.15 -22.29
CA MET A 378 6.26 7.57 -20.90
C MET A 378 7.21 6.78 -20.00
N LEU A 379 7.81 7.46 -19.02
CA LEU A 379 8.48 6.85 -17.88
C LEU A 379 7.57 6.91 -16.66
N ARG A 380 7.19 5.74 -16.13
CA ARG A 380 6.35 5.61 -14.94
C ARG A 380 7.20 5.29 -13.72
N TYR A 381 7.23 6.18 -12.74
CA TYR A 381 7.73 5.88 -11.40
C TYR A 381 6.57 5.42 -10.53
N ARG A 382 6.68 4.22 -9.93
CA ARG A 382 5.73 3.69 -8.96
C ARG A 382 6.43 3.56 -7.61
N ARG A 383 5.72 3.97 -6.56
CA ARG A 383 6.08 3.72 -5.17
C ARG A 383 4.89 3.10 -4.46
N GLY A 384 5.13 2.12 -3.60
CA GLY A 384 4.05 1.45 -2.88
C GLY A 384 4.52 0.60 -1.72
N LEU A 385 3.54 0.04 -1.03
CA LEU A 385 3.66 -0.86 0.10
C LEU A 385 3.10 -2.23 -0.27
N GLU A 386 3.85 -3.27 0.06
CA GLU A 386 3.35 -4.63 0.09
C GLU A 386 2.64 -4.88 1.43
N LEU A 387 1.35 -5.19 1.38
CA LEU A 387 0.47 -5.39 2.54
C LEU A 387 0.45 -6.84 3.02
N THR A 388 0.91 -7.77 2.20
CA THR A 388 1.00 -9.19 2.53
C THR A 388 2.45 -9.68 2.36
N GLN A 389 2.88 -10.58 3.22
CA GLN A 389 4.22 -11.19 3.11
C GLN A 389 4.07 -12.69 2.87
N PRO A 390 3.77 -13.13 1.64
CA PRO A 390 3.52 -14.52 1.36
C PRO A 390 4.77 -15.37 1.63
N TYR A 391 4.54 -16.60 2.06
CA TYR A 391 5.59 -17.61 2.05
C TYR A 391 5.90 -18.01 0.61
N SER A 392 7.18 -18.24 0.29
CA SER A 392 7.61 -18.75 -1.01
C SER A 392 8.51 -19.98 -0.89
N ILE A 393 8.40 -20.87 -1.87
CA ILE A 393 9.28 -22.05 -2.04
C ILE A 393 9.81 -22.09 -3.48
N ASN A 394 11.04 -22.57 -3.67
CA ASN A 394 11.66 -22.82 -4.96
C ASN A 394 11.70 -24.32 -5.23
N LEU A 395 11.25 -24.72 -6.41
CA LEU A 395 11.25 -26.10 -6.86
C LEU A 395 12.44 -26.39 -7.79
N PRO A 396 13.00 -27.61 -7.74
CA PRO A 396 12.88 -28.56 -6.64
C PRO A 396 13.78 -28.20 -5.44
N GLY A 397 14.57 -27.12 -5.54
CA GLY A 397 15.72 -26.84 -4.68
C GLY A 397 15.44 -26.74 -3.18
N ASP A 398 14.21 -26.41 -2.77
CA ASP A 398 13.85 -26.28 -1.36
C ASP A 398 13.23 -27.54 -0.75
N LYS A 399 13.09 -28.61 -1.52
CA LYS A 399 12.51 -29.86 -1.03
C LYS A 399 13.41 -30.47 0.06
N THR A 400 12.81 -30.81 1.19
CA THR A 400 13.48 -31.58 2.24
C THR A 400 13.21 -33.08 2.08
N ASN A 401 13.85 -33.91 2.91
CA ASN A 401 13.62 -35.36 2.90
C ASN A 401 12.39 -35.80 3.72
N PHE A 402 11.59 -34.86 4.25
CA PHE A 402 10.43 -35.16 5.08
C PHE A 402 9.12 -35.09 4.30
N ALA A 403 8.21 -35.99 4.61
CA ALA A 403 6.85 -36.00 4.05
C ALA A 403 5.89 -35.07 4.83
N THR A 404 6.09 -34.93 6.14
CA THR A 404 5.23 -34.14 7.03
C THR A 404 6.05 -33.27 7.99
N LEU A 405 5.44 -32.19 8.48
CA LEU A 405 6.04 -31.32 9.49
C LEU A 405 6.30 -32.06 10.80
N GLU A 406 5.45 -33.01 11.18
CA GLU A 406 5.66 -33.88 12.35
C GLU A 406 6.92 -34.74 12.22
N ALA A 407 7.17 -35.30 11.03
CA ALA A 407 8.39 -36.06 10.77
C ALA A 407 9.64 -35.17 10.87
N LEU A 408 9.53 -33.90 10.44
CA LEU A 408 10.58 -32.91 10.64
C LEU A 408 10.80 -32.61 12.13
N ILE A 409 9.73 -32.46 12.93
CA ILE A 409 9.83 -32.25 14.39
C ILE A 409 10.60 -33.40 15.06
N ALA A 410 10.20 -34.64 14.76
CA ALA A 410 10.80 -35.84 15.35
C ALA A 410 12.29 -36.02 14.98
N ALA A 411 12.73 -35.48 13.85
CA ALA A 411 14.10 -35.64 13.36
C ALA A 411 15.13 -34.73 14.02
N TYR A 412 14.71 -33.64 14.66
CA TYR A 412 15.62 -32.64 15.26
C TYR A 412 15.32 -32.36 16.75
N PRO A 413 15.32 -33.37 17.64
CA PRO A 413 15.13 -33.14 19.08
C PRO A 413 16.34 -32.43 19.68
N ALA A 414 16.13 -31.50 20.62
CA ALA A 414 17.21 -30.77 21.28
C ALA A 414 18.21 -31.71 22.02
N ALA A 415 17.75 -32.90 22.43
CA ALA A 415 18.58 -33.93 23.04
C ALA A 415 19.64 -34.54 22.08
N SER A 416 19.49 -34.41 20.77
CA SER A 416 20.48 -34.89 19.79
C SER A 416 21.51 -33.82 19.40
N VAL A 417 21.43 -32.62 19.99
CA VAL A 417 22.31 -31.51 19.62
C VAL A 417 23.72 -31.72 20.20
N GLY A 418 24.71 -31.75 19.32
CA GLY A 418 26.13 -31.82 19.67
C GLY A 418 26.81 -30.47 19.51
N LEU A 419 27.22 -29.84 20.60
CA LEU A 419 28.02 -28.60 20.57
C LEU A 419 29.52 -28.91 20.73
N PRO A 420 30.43 -28.12 20.13
CA PRO A 420 30.16 -26.90 19.35
C PRO A 420 29.79 -27.15 17.88
N ALA A 421 29.84 -28.40 17.40
CA ALA A 421 29.68 -28.71 15.97
C ALA A 421 28.29 -28.43 15.37
N GLY A 422 27.27 -28.25 16.21
CA GLY A 422 25.89 -28.00 15.78
C GLY A 422 25.20 -29.19 15.13
N SER A 423 25.74 -30.41 15.25
CA SER A 423 25.07 -31.63 14.77
C SER A 423 23.71 -31.78 15.44
N GLY A 424 22.72 -32.33 14.74
CA GLY A 424 21.36 -32.51 15.27
C GLY A 424 20.47 -31.25 15.23
N THR A 425 20.96 -30.16 14.64
CA THR A 425 20.16 -28.93 14.43
C THR A 425 19.74 -28.75 12.97
N ASN A 426 18.66 -28.01 12.72
CA ASN A 426 18.23 -27.59 11.38
C ASN A 426 18.36 -26.05 11.23
N SER A 427 18.39 -25.54 9.99
CA SER A 427 18.70 -24.12 9.70
C SER A 427 17.45 -23.29 9.40
N LEU A 428 17.39 -22.10 10.00
CA LEU A 428 16.46 -21.01 9.67
C LEU A 428 17.12 -19.91 8.82
N GLY A 429 18.35 -20.12 8.36
CA GLY A 429 19.06 -19.24 7.43
C GLY A 429 19.98 -18.23 8.10
N LEU A 430 20.47 -17.28 7.32
CA LEU A 430 21.49 -16.32 7.73
C LEU A 430 20.97 -15.34 8.79
N MET A 431 21.82 -14.97 9.75
CA MET A 431 21.54 -13.96 10.78
C MET A 431 21.95 -12.54 10.41
N ASP A 432 22.87 -12.39 9.48
CA ASP A 432 23.46 -11.11 9.14
C ASP A 432 23.67 -10.97 7.62
N ASP A 433 23.84 -9.73 7.19
CA ASP A 433 24.07 -9.39 5.77
C ASP A 433 25.49 -9.73 5.32
N GLN A 434 26.41 -9.91 6.27
CA GLN A 434 27.79 -10.35 6.02
C GLN A 434 27.89 -11.84 5.72
N GLN A 435 26.79 -12.58 5.88
CA GLN A 435 26.71 -14.03 5.75
C GLN A 435 27.75 -14.72 6.63
N ALA A 436 27.96 -14.23 7.85
CA ALA A 436 28.93 -14.75 8.81
C ALA A 436 28.29 -15.60 9.91
N GLN A 437 26.97 -15.49 10.10
CA GLN A 437 26.21 -16.26 11.08
C GLN A 437 24.96 -16.90 10.49
N ASN A 438 24.60 -18.07 11.03
CA ASN A 438 23.41 -18.83 10.66
C ASN A 438 22.58 -19.16 11.91
N LEU A 439 21.28 -18.87 11.84
CA LEU A 439 20.30 -19.25 12.86
C LEU A 439 19.89 -20.69 12.64
N ARG A 440 20.09 -21.49 13.68
CA ARG A 440 19.71 -22.90 13.70
C ARG A 440 18.80 -23.17 14.88
N PHE A 441 18.12 -24.30 14.85
CA PHE A 441 17.17 -24.69 15.87
C PHE A 441 17.14 -26.20 16.07
N ALA A 442 16.62 -26.62 17.22
CA ALA A 442 16.18 -27.98 17.51
C ALA A 442 14.94 -27.91 18.42
N PHE A 443 14.07 -28.92 18.34
CA PHE A 443 12.81 -28.97 19.07
C PHE A 443 13.02 -29.47 20.50
N THR A 444 12.62 -28.67 21.49
CA THR A 444 12.56 -29.09 22.90
C THR A 444 11.22 -29.77 23.22
N SER A 445 10.18 -29.48 22.43
CA SER A 445 8.91 -30.20 22.39
C SER A 445 8.25 -30.01 21.02
N ALA A 446 7.04 -30.53 20.81
CA ALA A 446 6.27 -30.28 19.58
C ALA A 446 5.92 -28.79 19.36
N SER A 447 5.98 -27.95 20.40
CA SER A 447 5.62 -26.53 20.35
C SER A 447 6.71 -25.58 20.82
N THR A 448 7.89 -26.08 21.20
CA THR A 448 9.00 -25.27 21.73
C THR A 448 10.31 -25.64 21.06
N VAL A 449 11.17 -24.63 20.90
CA VAL A 449 12.47 -24.77 20.23
C VAL A 449 13.58 -24.11 21.04
N GLN A 450 14.79 -24.68 20.92
CA GLN A 450 16.05 -24.05 21.30
C GLN A 450 16.71 -23.52 20.03
N TYR A 451 17.07 -22.23 20.04
CA TYR A 451 17.84 -21.59 18.98
C TYR A 451 19.33 -21.65 19.25
N TYR A 452 20.09 -21.71 18.16
CA TYR A 452 21.54 -21.72 18.15
C TYR A 452 22.05 -20.72 17.12
N GLY A 453 23.06 -19.96 17.50
CA GLY A 453 23.84 -19.14 16.58
C GLY A 453 25.12 -19.86 16.21
N CYS A 454 25.35 -20.02 14.91
CA CYS A 454 26.51 -20.71 14.38
C CYS A 454 27.29 -19.81 13.45
N THR A 455 28.61 -19.83 13.57
CA THR A 455 29.49 -19.21 12.57
C THR A 455 29.31 -19.92 11.22
N PHE A 456 29.18 -19.14 10.15
CA PHE A 456 28.91 -19.61 8.79
C PHE A 456 30.00 -19.12 7.83
N HIS A 457 30.47 -20.03 6.98
CA HIS A 457 31.53 -19.80 6.00
C HIS A 457 30.92 -19.82 4.59
N PRO A 458 30.68 -18.64 3.97
CA PRO A 458 29.91 -18.55 2.73
C PRO A 458 30.64 -19.17 1.53
N ALA A 459 31.97 -19.18 1.51
CA ALA A 459 32.77 -19.76 0.43
C ALA A 459 32.58 -21.28 0.28
N THR A 460 32.34 -21.98 1.40
CA THR A 460 32.16 -23.44 1.46
C THR A 460 30.72 -23.83 1.73
N ASN A 461 29.85 -22.86 2.04
CA ASN A 461 28.47 -23.07 2.48
C ASN A 461 28.39 -24.00 3.71
N THR A 462 29.33 -23.87 4.66
CA THR A 462 29.42 -24.68 5.88
C THR A 462 29.25 -23.84 7.14
N PHE A 463 28.88 -24.48 8.25
CA PHE A 463 28.84 -23.87 9.57
C PHE A 463 29.72 -24.68 10.53
N ASP A 464 30.22 -24.05 11.59
CA ASP A 464 31.04 -24.74 12.59
C ASP A 464 30.57 -24.46 14.02
N THR A 465 31.14 -23.46 14.69
CA THR A 465 30.99 -23.18 16.11
C THR A 465 29.59 -22.65 16.38
N CYS A 466 28.75 -23.51 16.95
CA CYS A 466 27.39 -23.21 17.39
C CYS A 466 27.34 -22.99 18.90
N ALA A 467 26.52 -22.03 19.32
CA ALA A 467 26.19 -21.78 20.72
C ALA A 467 24.69 -21.51 20.89
N ALA A 468 24.15 -21.85 22.06
CA ALA A 468 22.75 -21.56 22.39
C ALA A 468 22.50 -20.03 22.34
N ALA A 469 21.45 -19.62 21.62
CA ALA A 469 21.12 -18.21 21.38
C ALA A 469 19.83 -17.74 22.08
N GLY A 470 18.99 -18.69 22.50
CA GLY A 470 17.72 -18.45 23.20
C GLY A 470 16.70 -19.56 22.93
N THR A 471 15.53 -19.48 23.55
CA THR A 471 14.41 -20.40 23.33
C THR A 471 13.26 -19.68 22.66
N GLY A 472 12.32 -20.43 22.07
CA GLY A 472 11.08 -19.87 21.57
C GLY A 472 10.00 -20.92 21.35
N THR A 473 8.97 -20.53 20.63
CA THR A 473 7.83 -21.38 20.30
C THR A 473 7.78 -21.65 18.81
N VAL A 474 7.12 -22.75 18.47
CA VAL A 474 6.80 -23.11 17.11
C VAL A 474 5.39 -23.66 17.09
N GLU A 475 4.64 -23.31 16.07
CA GLU A 475 3.32 -23.89 15.84
C GLU A 475 3.11 -24.20 14.36
N ILE A 476 2.31 -25.21 14.07
CA ILE A 476 1.87 -25.51 12.72
C ILE A 476 0.56 -24.77 12.50
N ARG A 477 0.57 -23.76 11.61
CA ARG A 477 -0.63 -23.04 11.21
C ARG A 477 -1.10 -23.52 9.84
N THR A 478 -2.41 -23.54 9.65
CA THR A 478 -3.00 -23.62 8.31
C THR A 478 -3.10 -22.21 7.74
N VAL A 479 -2.32 -21.93 6.70
CA VAL A 479 -2.30 -20.65 5.98
C VAL A 479 -2.72 -20.94 4.54
N GLY A 480 -3.84 -20.37 4.11
CA GLY A 480 -4.35 -20.60 2.77
C GLY A 480 -4.60 -22.07 2.42
N GLY A 481 -4.96 -22.89 3.40
CA GLY A 481 -5.13 -24.34 3.22
C GLY A 481 -3.83 -25.16 3.21
N ALA A 482 -2.64 -24.54 3.26
CA ALA A 482 -1.37 -25.24 3.43
C ALA A 482 -0.91 -25.21 4.90
N ARG A 483 -0.23 -26.27 5.34
CA ARG A 483 0.37 -26.34 6.68
C ARG A 483 1.77 -25.74 6.65
N VAL A 484 2.03 -24.78 7.53
CA VAL A 484 3.30 -24.05 7.62
C VAL A 484 3.70 -23.90 9.09
N MET A 485 5.00 -24.07 9.38
CA MET A 485 5.54 -23.74 10.70
C MET A 485 5.64 -22.23 10.89
N VAL A 486 5.27 -21.73 12.06
CA VAL A 486 5.48 -20.34 12.47
C VAL A 486 6.34 -20.36 13.72
N PHE A 487 7.51 -19.75 13.64
CA PHE A 487 8.47 -19.66 14.73
C PHE A 487 8.35 -18.29 15.41
N ASP A 488 8.40 -18.27 16.74
CA ASP A 488 8.33 -17.05 17.55
C ASP A 488 9.34 -17.11 18.73
N GLY A 489 9.71 -15.96 19.29
CA GLY A 489 10.48 -15.86 20.53
C GLY A 489 12.01 -15.85 20.41
N GLY A 490 12.62 -15.98 19.22
CA GLY A 490 14.09 -16.08 19.12
C GLY A 490 14.75 -15.23 18.04
N ARG A 491 15.19 -14.02 18.43
CA ARG A 491 16.13 -13.14 17.73
C ARG A 491 16.07 -13.25 16.20
N PRO A 492 14.97 -12.81 15.56
CA PRO A 492 14.97 -12.74 14.11
C PRO A 492 16.19 -11.92 13.69
N PRO A 493 17.00 -12.41 12.74
CA PRO A 493 18.16 -11.73 12.20
C PRO A 493 17.89 -10.23 12.06
N SER A 494 18.72 -9.29 12.51
CA SER A 494 18.31 -7.87 12.45
C SER A 494 18.45 -7.26 11.06
N THR A 495 19.14 -7.91 10.11
CA THR A 495 19.51 -7.26 8.83
C THR A 495 19.05 -8.00 7.58
N VAL A 496 18.74 -9.30 7.64
CA VAL A 496 18.34 -10.06 6.44
C VAL A 496 16.88 -9.79 6.03
N ARG A 497 16.56 -9.83 4.74
CA ARG A 497 15.21 -9.50 4.24
C ARG A 497 14.14 -10.57 4.50
N THR A 498 14.52 -11.85 4.51
CA THR A 498 13.58 -12.98 4.58
C THR A 498 13.88 -13.88 5.76
N LEU A 499 12.84 -14.46 6.35
CA LEU A 499 12.96 -15.50 7.37
C LEU A 499 12.64 -16.86 6.72
N ARG A 500 13.46 -17.87 6.98
CA ARG A 500 13.12 -19.23 6.57
C ARG A 500 12.14 -19.86 7.55
N SER A 501 11.31 -20.72 7.01
CA SER A 501 10.41 -21.61 7.74
C SER A 501 10.23 -22.91 6.93
N PHE A 502 9.22 -23.71 7.26
CA PHE A 502 8.91 -24.98 6.60
C PHE A 502 7.42 -25.07 6.29
N GLY A 503 7.07 -25.56 5.11
CA GLY A 503 5.68 -25.75 4.70
C GLY A 503 5.47 -27.00 3.86
N GLU A 504 4.27 -27.56 3.90
CA GLU A 504 3.91 -28.76 3.15
C GLU A 504 3.39 -28.41 1.75
N TYR A 505 3.89 -29.12 0.75
CA TYR A 505 3.45 -29.02 -0.64
C TYR A 505 3.69 -30.36 -1.36
N GLY A 506 2.69 -30.85 -2.11
CA GLY A 506 2.85 -32.03 -2.97
C GLY A 506 3.30 -33.31 -2.24
N GLY A 507 2.92 -33.50 -0.97
CA GLY A 507 3.31 -34.66 -0.17
C GLY A 507 4.74 -34.62 0.40
N ALA A 508 5.37 -33.45 0.40
CA ALA A 508 6.68 -33.23 1.00
C ALA A 508 6.74 -31.90 1.77
N VAL A 509 7.74 -31.78 2.65
CA VAL A 509 8.07 -30.54 3.34
C VAL A 509 9.13 -29.78 2.55
N TYR A 510 8.92 -28.48 2.38
CA TYR A 510 9.81 -27.55 1.71
C TYR A 510 10.30 -26.48 2.68
N VAL A 511 11.52 -25.98 2.45
CA VAL A 511 12.01 -24.76 3.07
C VAL A 511 11.23 -23.57 2.49
N ALA A 512 10.36 -22.98 3.29
CA ALA A 512 9.59 -21.79 2.96
C ALA A 512 10.34 -20.52 3.35
N ARG A 513 10.06 -19.39 2.69
CA ARG A 513 10.61 -18.07 3.04
C ARG A 513 9.51 -17.04 3.12
N GLY A 514 9.40 -16.34 4.24
CA GLY A 514 8.56 -15.14 4.37
C GLY A 514 9.42 -13.89 4.27
N VAL A 515 8.95 -12.86 3.56
CA VAL A 515 9.55 -11.52 3.66
C VAL A 515 9.25 -10.98 5.06
N LYS A 516 10.23 -10.35 5.68
CA LYS A 516 10.00 -9.71 6.96
C LYS A 516 9.05 -8.54 6.82
N PRO A 517 8.22 -8.27 7.83
CA PRO A 517 7.22 -7.24 7.71
C PRO A 517 7.74 -5.83 7.97
N ASP A 518 9.03 -5.67 8.32
CA ASP A 518 9.63 -4.36 8.52
C ASP A 518 9.36 -3.44 7.32
N THR A 519 9.08 -2.18 7.62
CA THR A 519 8.73 -1.18 6.61
C THR A 519 9.75 -1.10 5.47
N ARG A 520 11.05 -1.20 5.78
CA ARG A 520 12.13 -1.15 4.77
C ARG A 520 12.12 -2.27 3.73
N TYR A 521 11.46 -3.40 3.99
CA TYR A 521 11.42 -4.53 3.05
C TYR A 521 10.12 -4.61 2.25
N ASN A 522 9.11 -3.85 2.68
CA ASN A 522 7.77 -3.84 2.10
C ASN A 522 7.47 -2.54 1.34
N VAL A 523 8.29 -1.49 1.51
CA VAL A 523 8.30 -0.35 0.58
C VAL A 523 9.02 -0.74 -0.70
N GLY A 524 8.32 -0.67 -1.82
CA GLY A 524 8.86 -0.93 -3.15
C GLY A 524 8.81 0.31 -4.04
N THR A 525 9.84 0.48 -4.86
CA THR A 525 9.89 1.48 -5.94
C THR A 525 10.23 0.82 -7.25
N SER A 526 9.65 1.30 -8.36
CA SER A 526 10.01 0.85 -9.70
C SER A 526 9.86 1.96 -10.73
N ARG A 527 10.79 2.06 -11.66
CA ARG A 527 10.72 2.91 -12.86
C ARG A 527 10.43 2.01 -14.06
N ARG A 528 9.41 2.31 -14.85
CA ARG A 528 8.95 1.46 -15.96
C ARG A 528 8.73 2.28 -17.21
N LEU A 529 9.30 1.85 -18.33
CA LEU A 529 8.95 2.39 -19.64
C LEU A 529 7.56 1.86 -20.03
N ASN A 530 6.71 2.68 -20.62
CA ASN A 530 5.47 2.17 -21.22
C ASN A 530 5.76 1.35 -22.49
N GLY A 531 4.73 0.68 -23.02
CA GLY A 531 4.84 -0.18 -24.20
C GLY A 531 5.43 0.54 -25.40
N VAL A 532 5.00 1.78 -25.66
CA VAL A 532 5.53 2.61 -26.77
C VAL A 532 7.04 2.81 -26.65
N ALA A 533 7.52 3.18 -25.47
CA ALA A 533 8.93 3.36 -25.20
C ALA A 533 9.72 2.04 -25.29
N TRP A 534 9.15 0.95 -24.77
CA TRP A 534 9.79 -0.38 -24.81
C TRP A 534 9.93 -0.92 -26.25
N GLU A 535 8.86 -0.86 -27.04
CA GLU A 535 8.88 -1.29 -28.44
C GLU A 535 9.86 -0.49 -29.28
N ALA A 536 10.00 0.82 -29.01
CA ALA A 536 11.00 1.65 -29.67
C ALA A 536 12.44 1.28 -29.28
N MET A 537 12.65 0.80 -28.05
CA MET A 537 13.98 0.43 -27.55
C MET A 537 14.46 -0.93 -28.08
N LYS A 538 13.56 -1.91 -28.30
CA LYS A 538 13.90 -3.28 -28.71
C LYS A 538 14.82 -3.38 -29.94
N PRO A 539 14.53 -2.72 -31.09
CA PRO A 539 15.39 -2.78 -32.27
C PRO A 539 16.80 -2.23 -32.01
N ARG A 540 16.95 -1.27 -31.10
CA ARG A 540 18.26 -0.70 -30.73
C ARG A 540 19.10 -1.66 -29.90
N LEU A 541 18.45 -2.56 -29.17
CA LEU A 541 19.09 -3.65 -28.45
C LEU A 541 19.35 -4.89 -29.31
N GLY A 542 19.02 -4.86 -30.61
CA GLY A 542 19.09 -6.02 -31.49
C GLY A 542 18.01 -7.07 -31.20
N ILE A 543 17.02 -6.74 -30.36
CA ILE A 543 15.89 -7.63 -30.07
C ILE A 543 14.91 -7.50 -31.23
N THR A 544 14.84 -8.53 -32.07
CA THR A 544 13.90 -8.57 -33.20
C THR A 544 12.48 -8.79 -32.72
N ALA A 545 11.55 -7.95 -33.17
CA ALA A 545 10.12 -8.19 -33.01
C ALA A 545 9.74 -9.41 -33.86
N GLY A 546 9.62 -10.59 -33.23
CA GLY A 546 9.37 -11.82 -33.98
C GLY A 546 9.56 -13.07 -33.15
N GLY A 547 8.55 -13.37 -32.34
CA GLY A 547 8.46 -14.60 -31.57
C GLY A 547 7.23 -14.55 -30.67
N ALA A 548 6.05 -14.31 -31.25
CA ALA A 548 4.85 -14.81 -30.60
C ALA A 548 4.99 -16.35 -30.49
N PRO A 549 4.53 -16.98 -29.39
CA PRO A 549 4.34 -18.43 -29.40
C PRO A 549 3.42 -18.87 -30.55
#